data_AF-A0A6L4A6W2-F1
#
_entry.id   AF-A0A6L4A6W2-F1
#
_cell.length_a   1.000
_cell.length_b   1.000
_cell.length_c   1.000
_cell.angle_alpha   90.00
_cell.angle_beta   90.00
_cell.angle_gamma   90.00
#
_symmetry.space_group_name_H-M   'P 1'
#
loop_
_entity.id
_entity.type
_entity.pdbx_description
1 polymer ?
#
loop_
_entity_poly.entity_id
_entity_poly.type
_entity_poly.pdbx_seq_one_letter_code
_entity_poly.pdbx_strand_id
1 'polypeptide(L)'
;MGIQKAIRKVSQHEHLTQEEAHAAMGEIMNGTATPAQIGGYLMALRMKGETVDEITGSARAMREAANHAPVRTPNVIDTCGTGGDASNTFNISTTVAFVAAGGGIPVAKHGNRAASSKSGSADVLAALGVNIGVTPEQAALCVDEVGIGFLYAATFHPAMRHAIGPRRELSVRTIFNILG
;
A
#
# COMPACT_ATOMS: atom_id res chain seq x y z
N MET A 1 3.50 5.61 -21.01
CA MET A 1 3.39 7.07 -21.22
C MET A 1 3.90 7.77 -19.96
N GLY A 2 4.74 8.80 -20.07
CA GLY A 2 5.30 9.47 -18.88
C GLY A 2 4.31 10.38 -18.13
N ILE A 3 4.62 10.72 -16.86
CA ILE A 3 3.69 11.35 -15.92
C ILE A 3 3.17 12.70 -16.41
N GLN A 4 4.00 13.48 -17.11
CA GLN A 4 3.57 14.78 -17.66
C GLN A 4 2.43 14.64 -18.69
N LYS A 5 2.51 13.63 -19.56
CA LYS A 5 1.46 13.35 -20.55
C LYS A 5 0.23 12.76 -19.86
N ALA A 6 0.43 11.93 -18.85
CA ALA A 6 -0.66 11.39 -18.03
C ALA A 6 -1.45 12.51 -17.34
N ILE A 7 -0.76 13.46 -16.67
CA ILE A 7 -1.38 14.63 -16.04
C ILE A 7 -2.24 15.41 -17.04
N ARG A 8 -1.72 15.67 -18.25
CA ARG A 8 -2.48 16.36 -19.29
C ARG A 8 -3.80 15.64 -19.59
N LYS A 9 -3.73 14.34 -19.86
CA LYS A 9 -4.88 13.50 -20.18
C LYS A 9 -5.90 13.45 -19.04
N VAL A 10 -5.46 13.15 -17.81
CA VAL A 10 -6.40 13.07 -16.67
C VAL A 10 -6.97 14.43 -16.27
N SER A 11 -6.26 15.54 -16.51
CA SER A 11 -6.78 16.90 -16.26
C SER A 11 -7.92 17.28 -17.22
N GLN A 12 -8.01 16.58 -18.36
CA GLN A 12 -9.10 16.69 -19.33
C GLN A 12 -10.22 15.68 -19.07
N HIS A 13 -10.22 15.02 -17.91
CA HIS A 13 -11.16 13.96 -17.51
C HIS A 13 -11.11 12.71 -18.40
N GLU A 14 -10.03 12.52 -19.17
CA GLU A 14 -9.82 11.30 -19.94
C GLU A 14 -9.19 10.21 -19.08
N HIS A 15 -9.62 8.97 -19.30
CA HIS A 15 -9.09 7.80 -18.58
C HIS A 15 -7.77 7.33 -19.17
N LEU A 16 -6.86 6.92 -18.28
CA LEU A 16 -5.64 6.23 -18.67
C LEU A 16 -5.94 4.75 -18.91
N THR A 17 -5.24 4.16 -19.86
CA THR A 17 -5.15 2.70 -19.93
C THR A 17 -4.30 2.17 -18.77
N GLN A 18 -4.41 0.88 -18.50
CA GLN A 18 -3.59 0.21 -17.48
C GLN A 18 -2.09 0.44 -17.69
N GLU A 19 -1.59 0.37 -18.92
CA GLU A 19 -0.17 0.57 -19.26
C GLU A 19 0.26 2.04 -19.13
N GLU A 20 -0.65 2.98 -19.38
CA GLU A 20 -0.40 4.40 -19.16
C GLU A 20 -0.27 4.74 -17.67
N ALA A 21 -1.19 4.21 -16.85
CA ALA A 21 -1.16 4.40 -15.41
C ALA A 21 0.04 3.71 -14.75
N HIS A 22 0.39 2.50 -15.21
CA HIS A 22 1.60 1.78 -14.80
C HIS A 22 2.85 2.61 -15.06
N ALA A 23 3.03 3.12 -16.28
CA ALA A 23 4.19 3.94 -16.62
C ALA A 23 4.26 5.25 -15.80
N ALA A 24 3.13 5.92 -15.61
CA ALA A 24 3.08 7.16 -14.81
C ALA A 24 3.41 6.90 -13.32
N MET A 25 2.84 5.84 -12.74
CA MET A 25 3.15 5.44 -11.35
C MET A 25 4.60 4.95 -11.22
N GLY A 26 5.13 4.28 -12.25
CA GLY A 26 6.52 3.85 -12.33
C GLY A 26 7.50 5.01 -12.22
N GLU A 27 7.24 6.15 -12.87
CA GLU A 27 8.07 7.36 -12.69
C GLU A 27 8.04 7.91 -11.26
N ILE A 28 6.92 7.75 -10.53
CA ILE A 28 6.85 8.09 -9.10
C ILE A 28 7.69 7.10 -8.29
N MET A 29 7.53 5.80 -8.52
CA MET A 29 8.24 4.75 -7.79
C MET A 29 9.76 4.79 -8.03
N ASN A 30 10.19 5.17 -9.23
CA ASN A 30 11.60 5.33 -9.61
C ASN A 30 12.19 6.67 -9.14
N GLY A 31 11.39 7.56 -8.56
CA GLY A 31 11.85 8.86 -8.07
C GLY A 31 12.19 9.87 -9.19
N THR A 32 11.69 9.67 -10.40
CA THR A 32 11.94 10.56 -11.55
C THR A 32 10.87 11.65 -11.70
N ALA A 33 9.73 11.51 -11.01
CA ALA A 33 8.69 12.53 -10.97
C ALA A 33 8.98 13.62 -9.92
N THR A 34 8.73 14.89 -10.25
CA THR A 34 8.89 16.01 -9.32
C THR A 34 7.72 16.07 -8.31
N PRO A 35 7.88 16.71 -7.13
CA PRO A 35 6.78 16.89 -6.18
C PRO A 35 5.52 17.51 -6.79
N ALA A 36 5.69 18.50 -7.67
CA ALA A 36 4.58 19.15 -8.38
C ALA A 36 3.87 18.19 -9.34
N GLN A 37 4.61 17.32 -10.04
CA GLN A 37 4.02 16.32 -10.94
C GLN A 37 3.25 15.27 -10.15
N ILE A 38 3.79 14.79 -9.03
CA ILE A 38 3.10 13.84 -8.14
C ILE A 38 1.81 14.48 -7.63
N GLY A 39 1.88 15.71 -7.10
CA GLY A 39 0.71 16.42 -6.60
C GLY A 39 -0.37 16.63 -7.67
N GLY A 40 0.04 17.09 -8.86
CA GLY A 40 -0.86 17.31 -9.99
C GLY A 40 -1.51 16.03 -10.49
N TYR A 41 -0.76 14.94 -10.60
CA TYR A 41 -1.27 13.64 -11.02
C TYR A 41 -2.32 13.10 -10.03
N LEU A 42 -2.01 13.13 -8.74
CA LEU A 42 -2.90 12.64 -7.69
C LEU A 42 -4.20 13.45 -7.59
N MET A 43 -4.12 14.78 -7.69
CA MET A 43 -5.30 15.63 -7.65
C MET A 43 -6.16 15.48 -8.90
N ALA A 44 -5.55 15.40 -10.08
CA ALA A 44 -6.30 15.23 -11.32
C ALA A 44 -7.02 13.87 -11.37
N LEU A 45 -6.37 12.78 -10.94
CA LEU A 45 -7.02 11.48 -10.78
C LEU A 45 -8.20 11.54 -9.82
N ARG A 46 -8.02 12.17 -8.65
CA ARG A 46 -9.10 12.28 -7.66
C ARG A 46 -10.28 13.09 -8.17
N MET A 47 -10.04 14.21 -8.86
CA MET A 47 -11.10 15.05 -9.41
C MET A 47 -11.87 14.35 -10.53
N LYS A 48 -11.16 13.61 -11.39
CA LYS A 48 -11.75 12.80 -12.47
C LYS A 48 -12.51 11.59 -11.93
N GLY A 49 -12.02 10.99 -10.84
CA GLY A 49 -12.40 9.65 -10.37
C GLY A 49 -11.52 8.58 -11.00
N GLU A 50 -10.92 7.73 -10.17
CA GLU A 50 -10.03 6.65 -10.60
C GLU A 50 -10.80 5.46 -11.23
N THR A 51 -10.27 4.89 -12.31
CA THR A 51 -10.83 3.69 -12.94
C THR A 51 -10.14 2.40 -12.46
N VAL A 52 -10.75 1.24 -12.73
CA VAL A 52 -10.14 -0.07 -12.45
C VAL A 52 -8.79 -0.23 -13.15
N ASP A 53 -8.67 0.20 -14.40
CA ASP A 53 -7.42 0.13 -15.17
C ASP A 53 -6.32 0.99 -14.55
N GLU A 54 -6.67 2.20 -14.09
CA GLU A 54 -5.74 3.13 -13.45
C GLU A 54 -5.24 2.60 -12.10
N ILE A 55 -6.14 2.04 -11.29
CA ILE A 55 -5.82 1.39 -10.02
C ILE A 55 -4.93 0.18 -10.27
N THR A 56 -5.29 -0.68 -11.23
CA THR A 56 -4.54 -1.89 -11.56
C THR A 56 -3.14 -1.58 -12.07
N GLY A 57 -3.01 -0.63 -13.00
CA GLY A 57 -1.71 -0.18 -13.52
C GLY A 57 -0.82 0.39 -12.41
N SER A 58 -1.40 1.23 -11.55
CA SER A 58 -0.68 1.82 -10.41
C SER A 58 -0.23 0.77 -9.40
N ALA A 59 -1.11 -0.18 -9.04
CA ALA A 59 -0.79 -1.27 -8.12
C ALA A 59 0.33 -2.17 -8.66
N ARG A 60 0.31 -2.47 -9.97
CA ARG A 60 1.39 -3.23 -10.63
C ARG A 60 2.75 -2.54 -10.49
N ALA A 61 2.83 -1.23 -10.81
CA ALA A 61 4.07 -0.47 -10.68
C ALA A 61 4.57 -0.43 -9.22
N MET A 62 3.66 -0.30 -8.24
CA MET A 62 4.03 -0.34 -6.82
C MET A 62 4.55 -1.71 -6.37
N ARG A 63 3.97 -2.80 -6.89
CA ARG A 63 4.41 -4.17 -6.59
C ARG A 63 5.77 -4.49 -7.19
N GLU A 64 6.05 -4.02 -8.41
CA GLU A 64 7.36 -4.19 -9.06
C GLU A 64 8.49 -3.46 -8.32
N ALA A 65 8.17 -2.35 -7.63
CA ALA A 65 9.10 -1.60 -6.81
C ALA A 65 9.15 -2.05 -5.33
N ALA A 66 8.42 -3.11 -4.97
CA ALA A 66 8.33 -3.62 -3.60
C ALA A 66 9.45 -4.62 -3.30
N ASN A 67 9.78 -4.73 -2.01
CA ASN A 67 10.54 -5.89 -1.52
C ASN A 67 9.61 -7.09 -1.44
N HIS A 68 10.09 -8.28 -1.82
CA HIS A 68 9.29 -9.50 -1.81
C HIS A 68 9.71 -10.43 -0.67
N ALA A 69 8.73 -10.92 0.10
CA ALA A 69 8.94 -11.98 1.07
C ALA A 69 8.87 -13.36 0.37
N PRO A 70 9.92 -14.19 0.43
CA PRO A 70 9.95 -15.50 -0.24
C PRO A 70 9.20 -16.58 0.56
N VAL A 71 7.91 -16.38 0.81
CA VAL A 71 7.04 -17.33 1.55
C VAL A 71 6.90 -18.63 0.74
N ARG A 72 7.09 -19.77 1.40
CA ARG A 72 6.99 -21.10 0.77
C ARG A 72 5.62 -21.74 0.95
N THR A 73 4.96 -21.39 2.04
CA THR A 73 3.64 -21.91 2.38
C THR A 73 2.61 -21.48 1.33
N PRO A 74 1.82 -22.41 0.76
CA PRO A 74 0.79 -22.08 -0.21
C PRO A 74 -0.46 -21.48 0.46
N ASN A 75 -1.34 -20.88 -0.34
CA ASN A 75 -2.67 -20.40 0.07
C ASN A 75 -2.67 -19.42 1.25
N VAL A 76 -1.66 -18.53 1.27
CA VAL A 76 -1.54 -17.47 2.27
C VAL A 76 -2.58 -16.39 2.04
N ILE A 77 -3.21 -15.92 3.11
CA ILE A 77 -4.20 -14.83 3.06
C ILE A 77 -3.63 -13.54 3.64
N ASP A 78 -4.24 -12.43 3.24
CA ASP A 78 -4.11 -11.12 3.90
C ASP A 78 -5.48 -10.69 4.41
N THR A 79 -5.48 -9.86 5.45
CA THR A 79 -6.66 -9.29 6.11
C THR A 79 -6.65 -7.76 6.07
N CYS A 80 -5.72 -7.15 5.32
CA CYS A 80 -5.56 -5.71 5.25
C CYS A 80 -6.83 -5.00 4.77
N GLY A 81 -6.90 -3.70 5.04
CA GLY A 81 -7.97 -2.84 4.56
C GLY A 81 -7.41 -1.45 4.28
N THR A 82 -8.13 -0.68 3.47
CA THR A 82 -7.72 0.67 3.06
C THR A 82 -7.57 1.65 4.23
N GLY A 83 -8.26 1.36 5.34
CA GLY A 83 -8.37 2.26 6.49
C GLY A 83 -9.16 3.53 6.16
N GLY A 84 -9.25 4.44 7.13
CA GLY A 84 -9.95 5.72 6.97
C GLY A 84 -11.46 5.58 6.83
N ASP A 85 -12.10 4.57 7.38
CA ASP A 85 -13.58 4.51 7.47
C ASP A 85 -14.16 5.48 8.52
N ALA A 86 -13.29 6.11 9.33
CA ALA A 86 -13.64 7.00 10.44
C ALA A 86 -14.55 6.35 11.50
N SER A 87 -14.65 5.02 11.51
CA SER A 87 -15.54 4.26 12.39
C SER A 87 -15.01 4.15 13.82
N ASN A 88 -13.72 4.49 14.05
CA ASN A 88 -13.01 4.36 15.33
C ASN A 88 -13.14 2.97 15.96
N THR A 89 -13.28 1.92 15.14
CA THR A 89 -13.31 0.54 15.62
C THR A 89 -11.95 0.13 16.19
N PHE A 90 -11.95 -0.94 16.98
CA PHE A 90 -10.71 -1.63 17.33
C PHE A 90 -10.06 -2.25 16.08
N ASN A 91 -8.85 -2.82 16.22
CA ASN A 91 -8.09 -3.39 15.11
C ASN A 91 -8.66 -4.76 14.66
N ILE A 92 -9.82 -4.72 14.02
CA ILE A 92 -10.57 -5.89 13.55
C ILE A 92 -9.68 -6.76 12.65
N SER A 93 -9.04 -6.19 11.64
CA SER A 93 -8.21 -6.97 10.72
C SER A 93 -7.01 -7.65 11.38
N THR A 94 -6.39 -7.01 12.37
CA THR A 94 -5.30 -7.63 13.16
C THR A 94 -5.85 -8.78 14.00
N THR A 95 -7.04 -8.61 14.58
CA THR A 95 -7.71 -9.66 15.35
C THR A 95 -8.06 -10.86 14.46
N VAL A 96 -8.62 -10.61 13.27
CA VAL A 96 -8.93 -11.66 12.28
C VAL A 96 -7.67 -12.42 11.87
N ALA A 97 -6.54 -11.73 11.67
CA ALA A 97 -5.27 -12.38 11.33
C ALA A 97 -4.84 -13.40 12.40
N PHE A 98 -4.94 -13.04 13.70
CA PHE A 98 -4.63 -13.99 14.78
C PHE A 98 -5.60 -15.17 14.83
N VAL A 99 -6.90 -14.92 14.67
CA VAL A 99 -7.92 -15.98 14.71
C VAL A 99 -7.74 -16.94 13.53
N ALA A 100 -7.49 -16.43 12.32
CA ALA A 100 -7.27 -17.25 11.13
C ALA A 100 -6.00 -18.11 11.26
N ALA A 101 -4.89 -17.52 11.72
CA ALA A 101 -3.65 -18.24 11.98
C ALA A 101 -3.82 -19.31 13.07
N GLY A 102 -4.53 -19.00 14.15
CA GLY A 102 -4.88 -19.98 15.19
C GLY A 102 -5.79 -21.10 14.70
N GLY A 103 -6.57 -20.85 13.64
CA GLY A 103 -7.36 -21.85 12.92
C GLY A 103 -6.56 -22.64 11.87
N GLY A 104 -5.25 -22.42 11.75
CA GLY A 104 -4.36 -23.12 10.81
C GLY A 104 -4.32 -22.53 9.40
N ILE A 105 -4.88 -21.34 9.16
CA ILE A 105 -4.81 -20.65 7.87
C ILE A 105 -3.58 -19.73 7.87
N PRO A 106 -2.60 -19.91 6.97
CA PRO A 106 -1.40 -19.07 6.91
C PRO A 106 -1.73 -17.61 6.58
N VAL A 107 -1.19 -16.66 7.35
CA VAL A 107 -1.46 -15.23 7.18
C VAL A 107 -0.19 -14.43 6.91
N ALA A 108 -0.12 -13.74 5.77
CA ALA A 108 0.84 -12.68 5.49
C ALA A 108 0.12 -11.34 5.58
N LYS A 109 0.09 -10.76 6.78
CA LYS A 109 -0.66 -9.54 7.02
C LYS A 109 0.12 -8.32 6.54
N HIS A 110 -0.36 -7.65 5.49
CA HIS A 110 0.13 -6.31 5.17
C HIS A 110 -0.45 -5.29 6.14
N GLY A 111 0.37 -4.32 6.55
CA GLY A 111 -0.11 -3.29 7.43
C GLY A 111 0.85 -2.15 7.67
N ASN A 112 0.30 -1.09 8.24
CA ASN A 112 1.02 0.14 8.56
C ASN A 112 0.62 0.67 9.94
N ARG A 113 1.33 1.71 10.39
CA ARG A 113 0.92 2.55 11.51
C ARG A 113 -0.30 3.38 11.14
N ALA A 114 -1.00 3.90 12.14
CA ALA A 114 -2.14 4.79 11.91
C ALA A 114 -1.74 6.02 11.09
N ALA A 115 -2.50 6.29 10.02
CA ALA A 115 -2.44 7.56 9.30
C ALA A 115 -3.42 8.60 9.88
N SER A 116 -4.59 8.16 10.36
CA SER A 116 -5.64 9.04 10.90
C SER A 116 -6.45 8.44 12.06
N SER A 117 -6.26 7.16 12.41
CA SER A 117 -6.93 6.49 13.53
C SER A 117 -6.12 6.63 14.83
N LYS A 118 -6.71 6.22 15.97
CA LYS A 118 -5.99 6.16 17.26
C LYS A 118 -4.85 5.15 17.28
N SER A 119 -4.97 4.05 16.53
CA SER A 119 -3.90 3.07 16.34
C SER A 119 -4.11 2.31 15.03
N GLY A 120 -3.01 1.92 14.39
CA GLY A 120 -2.99 1.01 13.24
C GLY A 120 -2.52 -0.39 13.65
N SER A 121 -2.50 -1.30 12.67
CA SER A 121 -2.09 -2.69 12.88
C SER A 121 -0.66 -2.80 13.45
N ALA A 122 0.28 -2.00 12.92
CA ALA A 122 1.66 -1.99 13.40
C ALA A 122 1.77 -1.48 14.85
N ASP A 123 0.93 -0.52 15.25
CA ASP A 123 0.93 0.04 16.60
C ASP A 123 0.44 -0.99 17.63
N VAL A 124 -0.59 -1.78 17.27
CA VAL A 124 -1.07 -2.88 18.12
C VAL A 124 -0.03 -3.98 18.25
N LEU A 125 0.57 -4.41 17.14
CA LEU A 125 1.58 -5.46 17.17
C LEU A 125 2.80 -5.06 17.99
N ALA A 126 3.27 -3.82 17.85
CA ALA A 126 4.35 -3.29 18.67
C ALA A 126 3.98 -3.26 20.17
N ALA A 127 2.75 -2.85 20.51
CA ALA A 127 2.27 -2.86 21.90
C ALA A 127 2.16 -4.27 22.50
N LEU A 128 1.92 -5.29 21.66
CA LEU A 128 1.93 -6.71 22.04
C LEU A 128 3.34 -7.30 22.13
N GLY A 129 4.39 -6.52 21.88
CA GLY A 129 5.79 -6.98 21.93
C GLY A 129 6.30 -7.64 20.65
N VAL A 130 5.54 -7.58 19.56
CA VAL A 130 5.98 -8.11 18.25
C VAL A 130 7.02 -7.18 17.65
N ASN A 131 8.15 -7.75 17.21
CA ASN A 131 9.12 -7.01 16.41
C ASN A 131 8.56 -6.80 14.99
N ILE A 132 8.09 -5.60 14.69
CA ILE A 132 7.57 -5.22 13.36
C ILE A 132 8.66 -4.80 12.36
N GLY A 133 9.90 -4.66 12.82
CA GLY A 133 11.05 -4.23 12.01
C GLY A 133 11.81 -5.38 11.35
N VAL A 134 11.14 -6.50 11.09
CA VAL A 134 11.73 -7.69 10.48
C VAL A 134 12.04 -7.49 8.99
N THR A 135 13.04 -8.21 8.48
CA THR A 135 13.35 -8.24 7.04
C THR A 135 12.30 -9.04 6.25
N PRO A 136 12.22 -8.91 4.92
CA PRO A 136 11.34 -9.74 4.10
C PRO A 136 11.54 -11.25 4.28
N GLU A 137 12.79 -11.69 4.48
CA GLU A 137 13.15 -13.09 4.73
C GLU A 137 12.66 -13.55 6.10
N GLN A 138 12.82 -12.72 7.13
CA GLN A 138 12.32 -13.00 8.47
C GLN A 138 10.79 -13.03 8.51
N ALA A 139 10.12 -12.10 7.82
CA ALA A 139 8.67 -12.11 7.68
C ALA A 139 8.19 -13.39 7.00
N ALA A 140 8.89 -13.86 5.96
CA ALA A 140 8.59 -15.13 5.30
C ALA A 140 8.75 -16.33 6.26
N LEU A 141 9.83 -16.38 7.04
CA LEU A 141 10.03 -17.40 8.07
C LEU A 141 8.90 -17.41 9.11
N CYS A 142 8.42 -16.24 9.53
CA CYS A 142 7.27 -16.16 10.44
C CYS A 142 6.00 -16.78 9.83
N VAL A 143 5.73 -16.53 8.55
CA VAL A 143 4.60 -17.18 7.86
C VAL A 143 4.81 -18.69 7.80
N ASP A 144 6.00 -19.14 7.41
CA ASP A 144 6.28 -20.56 7.17
C ASP A 144 6.37 -21.41 8.45
N GLU A 145 6.90 -20.86 9.55
CA GLU A 145 7.13 -21.60 10.80
C GLU A 145 6.05 -21.35 11.87
N VAL A 146 5.48 -20.14 11.92
CA VAL A 146 4.50 -19.75 12.94
C VAL A 146 3.07 -19.73 12.38
N GLY A 147 2.91 -19.68 11.05
CA GLY A 147 1.61 -19.53 10.39
C GLY A 147 1.13 -18.08 10.28
N ILE A 148 1.92 -17.10 10.77
CA ILE A 148 1.60 -15.68 10.66
C ILE A 148 2.85 -14.81 10.57
N GLY A 149 2.89 -13.93 9.57
CA GLY A 149 3.92 -12.90 9.40
C GLY A 149 3.29 -11.53 9.18
N PHE A 150 4.00 -10.48 9.64
CA PHE A 150 3.59 -9.09 9.44
C PHE A 150 4.50 -8.40 8.42
N LEU A 151 3.91 -7.91 7.33
CA LEU A 151 4.59 -7.23 6.24
C LEU A 151 4.40 -5.73 6.45
N TYR A 152 5.35 -5.12 7.16
CA TYR A 152 5.28 -3.70 7.49
C TYR A 152 5.50 -2.84 6.23
N ALA A 153 4.51 -2.02 5.87
CA ALA A 153 4.49 -1.30 4.59
C ALA A 153 5.74 -0.43 4.36
N ALA A 154 6.32 0.17 5.41
CA ALA A 154 7.54 0.98 5.27
C ALA A 154 8.78 0.15 4.88
N THR A 155 8.82 -1.13 5.28
CA THR A 155 9.88 -2.08 4.89
C THR A 155 9.63 -2.61 3.49
N PHE A 156 8.37 -2.91 3.16
CA PHE A 156 8.02 -3.58 1.90
C PHE A 156 7.87 -2.63 0.71
N HIS A 157 7.56 -1.35 0.93
CA HIS A 157 7.39 -0.35 -0.13
C HIS A 157 8.34 0.84 0.03
N PRO A 158 9.68 0.64 -0.03
CA PRO A 158 10.65 1.71 0.19
C PRO A 158 10.56 2.84 -0.86
N ALA A 159 10.09 2.55 -2.08
CA ALA A 159 9.84 3.52 -3.14
C ALA A 159 8.78 4.58 -2.76
N MET A 160 7.89 4.27 -1.80
CA MET A 160 6.87 5.21 -1.35
C MET A 160 7.44 6.50 -0.75
N ARG A 161 8.71 6.51 -0.33
CA ARG A 161 9.41 7.72 0.14
C ARG A 161 9.30 8.89 -0.85
N HIS A 162 9.25 8.61 -2.15
CA HIS A 162 9.13 9.62 -3.21
C HIS A 162 7.76 10.31 -3.20
N ALA A 163 6.71 9.62 -2.76
CA ALA A 163 5.34 10.15 -2.70
C ALA A 163 4.94 10.69 -1.33
N ILE A 164 5.69 10.41 -0.25
CA ILE A 164 5.31 10.82 1.13
C ILE A 164 5.19 12.33 1.26
N GLY A 165 6.17 13.10 0.78
CA GLY A 165 6.17 14.57 0.87
C GLY A 165 4.93 15.19 0.21
N PRO A 166 4.73 14.96 -1.10
CA PRO A 166 3.56 15.46 -1.82
C PRO A 166 2.23 15.03 -1.20
N ARG A 167 2.11 13.77 -0.76
CA ARG A 167 0.88 13.28 -0.10
C ARG A 167 0.59 14.03 1.21
N ARG A 168 1.62 14.29 2.02
CA ARG A 168 1.49 15.03 3.27
C ARG A 168 1.09 16.48 3.02
N GLU A 169 1.67 17.11 2.00
CA GLU A 169 1.36 18.49 1.61
C GLU A 169 -0.08 18.62 1.07
N LEU A 170 -0.54 17.65 0.26
CA LEU A 170 -1.92 17.63 -0.23
C LEU A 170 -2.94 17.44 0.90
N SER A 171 -2.62 16.62 1.91
CA SER A 171 -3.47 16.36 3.08
C SER A 171 -4.93 15.95 2.74
N VAL A 172 -5.11 15.28 1.60
CA VAL A 172 -6.39 14.73 1.14
C VAL A 172 -6.22 13.28 0.70
N ARG A 173 -7.32 12.53 0.66
CA ARG A 173 -7.29 11.17 0.09
C ARG A 173 -6.96 11.22 -1.39
N THR A 174 -6.28 10.20 -1.88
CA THR A 174 -5.91 10.02 -3.29
C THR A 174 -5.93 8.53 -3.61
N ILE A 175 -5.63 8.15 -4.85
CA ILE A 175 -5.43 6.75 -5.25
C ILE A 175 -4.52 5.95 -4.28
N PHE A 176 -3.53 6.57 -3.65
CA PHE A 176 -2.67 5.87 -2.67
C PHE A 176 -3.40 5.41 -1.40
N ASN A 177 -4.61 5.89 -1.12
CA ASN A 177 -5.41 5.42 0.00
C ASN A 177 -6.16 4.11 -0.29
N ILE A 178 -6.21 3.69 -1.55
CA ILE A 178 -6.85 2.43 -1.98
C ILE A 178 -5.85 1.41 -2.54
N LEU A 179 -4.56 1.78 -2.64
CA LEU A 179 -3.46 0.94 -3.12
C LEU A 179 -2.64 0.28 -1.98
N GLY A 180 -3.10 0.41 -0.74
CA GLY A 180 -2.42 -0.09 0.46
C GLY A 180 -2.72 -1.55 0.77
#